data_AF-A0A080M515-F1
#
_entry.id   AF-A0A080M515-F1
#
_cell.length_a   1.000
_cell.length_b   1.000
_cell.length_c   1.000
_cell.angle_alpha   90.00
_cell.angle_beta   90.00
_cell.angle_gamma   90.00
#
_symmetry.space_group_name_H-M   'P 1'
#
loop_
_entity.id
_entity.type
_entity.pdbx_description
1 polymer ?
#
loop_
_entity_poly.entity_id
_entity_poly.type
_entity_poly.pdbx_seq_one_letter_code
_entity_poly.pdbx_strand_id
1 'polypeptide(L)' 'MNLVDSCGWLEYFADGGNASFFAPAIEDMDRLIVPSLCLFEVFKRVLQQRSEQDALRAAAVMR' A
#
# COMPACT_ATOMS: atom_id res chain seq x y z
N MET A 1 -3.06 13.28 -10.10
CA MET A 1 -2.06 13.10 -9.03
C MET A 1 -2.80 12.51 -7.86
N ASN A 2 -2.49 11.26 -7.54
CA ASN A 2 -3.16 10.45 -6.55
C ASN A 2 -2.15 10.21 -5.43
N LEU A 3 -2.51 10.60 -4.21
CA LEU A 3 -1.72 10.36 -3.01
C LEU A 3 -2.56 9.46 -2.12
N VAL A 4 -2.12 8.22 -1.93
CA VAL A 4 -2.80 7.23 -1.09
C VAL A 4 -1.95 7.01 0.15
N ASP A 5 -2.58 7.15 1.32
CA ASP A 5 -1.92 6.98 2.60
C ASP A 5 -1.76 5.50 2.99
N SER A 6 -1.12 5.23 4.12
CA SER A 6 -0.85 3.86 4.56
C SER A 6 -2.13 3.05 4.81
N CYS A 7 -3.24 3.67 5.23
CA CYS A 7 -4.49 2.92 5.44
C CYS A 7 -5.12 2.46 4.12
N GLY A 8 -5.08 3.29 3.07
CA GLY A 8 -5.56 2.90 1.75
C GLY A 8 -4.75 1.75 1.15
N TRP A 9 -3.42 1.79 1.29
CA TRP A 9 -2.54 0.69 0.88
C TRP A 9 -2.81 -0.61 1.64
N LEU A 10 -3.03 -0.54 2.96
CA LEU A 10 -3.32 -1.72 3.76
C LEU A 10 -4.69 -2.33 3.43
N GLU A 11 -5.71 -1.50 3.17
CA GLU A 11 -7.02 -1.97 2.68
C GLU A 11 -6.89 -2.66 1.33
N TYR A 12 -6.13 -2.07 0.39
CA TYR A 12 -5.90 -2.66 -0.94
C TYR A 12 -5.18 -4.01 -0.86
N PHE A 13 -4.06 -4.10 -0.12
CA PHE A 13 -3.31 -5.35 0.00
C PHE A 13 -4.06 -6.45 0.77
N ALA A 14 -4.96 -6.08 1.68
CA ALA A 14 -5.73 -7.03 2.46
C ALA A 14 -7.02 -7.49 1.77
N ASP A 15 -7.33 -6.99 0.57
CA ASP A 15 -8.65 -7.13 -0.05
C ASP A 15 -9.78 -6.73 0.92
N GLY A 16 -9.54 -5.60 1.61
CA GLY A 16 -10.42 -5.06 2.64
C GLY A 16 -11.71 -4.48 2.07
N GLY A 17 -12.66 -4.12 2.94
CA GLY A 17 -13.98 -3.62 2.53
C GLY A 17 -13.92 -2.34 1.69
N ASN A 18 -12.84 -1.56 1.80
CA ASN A 18 -12.62 -0.35 1.00
C ASN A 18 -11.64 -0.57 -0.16
N ALA A 19 -11.16 -1.79 -0.42
CA ALA A 19 -10.17 -2.05 -1.47
C ALA A 19 -10.62 -1.50 -2.83
N SER A 20 -11.87 -1.74 -3.22
CA SER A 20 -12.45 -1.24 -4.47
C SER A 20 -12.51 0.29 -4.58
N PHE A 21 -12.54 1.00 -3.45
CA PHE A 21 -12.48 2.47 -3.44
C PHE A 21 -11.06 2.98 -3.71
N PHE A 22 -10.04 2.32 -3.16
CA PHE A 22 -8.64 2.72 -3.32
C PHE A 22 -7.99 2.19 -4.60
N ALA A 23 -8.46 1.06 -5.14
CA ALA A 23 -7.88 0.41 -6.32
C ALA A 23 -7.70 1.36 -7.53
N PRO A 24 -8.69 2.17 -7.95
CA PRO A 24 -8.51 3.05 -9.10
C PRO A 24 -7.41 4.10 -8.90
N ALA A 25 -7.18 4.56 -7.67
CA ALA A 25 -6.15 5.53 -7.36
C ALA A 25 -4.75 4.91 -7.31
N ILE A 26 -4.65 3.67 -6.81
CA ILE A 26 -3.41 2.88 -6.71
C ILE A 26 -2.97 2.34 -8.07
N GLU A 27 -3.91 1.96 -8.94
CA GLU A 27 -3.59 1.32 -10.23
C GLU A 27 -3.26 2.34 -11.34
N ASP A 28 -3.60 3.62 -11.14
CA ASP A 28 -3.20 4.75 -12.02
C ASP A 28 -1.75 5.19 -11.73
N MET A 29 -0.80 4.31 -12.09
CA MET A 29 0.65 4.47 -11.81
C MET A 29 1.23 5.78 -12.36
N ASP A 30 0.74 6.30 -13.49
CA ASP A 30 1.23 7.55 -14.08
C ASP A 30 0.94 8.77 -13.20
N ARG A 31 -0.02 8.65 -12.27
CA ARG A 31 -0.47 9.72 -11.40
C ARG A 31 -0.24 9.41 -9.93
N LEU A 32 0.20 8.20 -9.59
CA LEU A 32 0.41 7.76 -8.22
C LEU A 32 1.69 8.35 -7.63
N ILE A 33 1.59 8.84 -6.40
CA ILE A 33 2.73 9.24 -5.58
C ILE A 33 2.76 8.34 -4.35
N VAL A 34 3.92 7.73 -4.10
CA VAL A 34 4.19 6.91 -2.91
C VAL A 34 5.18 7.63 -1.99
N PRO A 35 4.73 8.23 -0.88
CA PRO A 35 5.63 8.79 0.12
C PRO A 35 6.49 7.71 0.76
N SER A 36 7.77 8.02 0.98
CA SER A 36 8.69 7.12 1.71
C SER A 36 8.20 6.79 3.12
N LEU A 37 7.48 7.70 3.78
CA LEU A 37 6.86 7.44 5.07
C LEU A 37 5.74 6.40 4.97
N CYS A 38 4.85 6.50 3.99
CA CYS A 38 3.78 5.52 3.77
C CYS A 38 4.37 4.14 3.45
N LEU A 39 5.44 4.08 2.64
CA LEU A 39 6.19 2.85 2.37
C LEU A 39 6.70 2.20 3.67
N PHE A 40 7.32 3.00 4.55
CA PHE A 40 7.81 2.53 5.85
C PHE A 40 6.67 2.04 6.76
N GLU A 41 5.58 2.79 6.87
CA GLU A 41 4.42 2.44 7.70
C GLU A 41 3.76 1.13 7.25
N VAL A 42 3.53 0.98 5.94
CA VAL A 42 2.96 -0.24 5.37
C VAL A 42 3.90 -1.42 5.59
N PHE A 43 5.20 -1.27 5.28
CA PHE A 43 6.19 -2.32 5.52
C PHE A 43 6.19 -2.76 6.99
N LYS A 44 6.30 -1.82 7.94
CA LYS A 44 6.33 -2.12 9.37
C LYS A 44 5.04 -2.78 9.84
N ARG A 45 3.88 -2.34 9.33
CA ARG A 45 2.59 -2.92 9.71
C ARG A 45 2.45 -4.35 9.21
N VAL A 46 2.79 -4.60 7.95
CA VAL A 46 2.74 -5.96 7.36
C VAL A 46 3.73 -6.87 8.09
N LEU A 47 4.96 -6.42 8.36
CA LEU A 47 5.96 -7.18 9.11
C LEU A 47 5.45 -7.57 10.51
N GLN A 48 4.73 -6.67 11.18
CA GLN A 48 4.17 -6.94 12.51
C GLN A 48 3.06 -7.99 12.50
N GLN A 49 2.27 -8.05 11.43
CA GLN A 49 1.06 -8.90 11.36
C GLN A 49 1.27 -10.20 10.58
N ARG A 50 2.28 -10.25 9.71
CA ARG A 50 2.53 -11.31 8.74
C ARG A 50 4.00 -11.73 8.80
N SER A 51 4.66 -11.90 7.65
CA SER A 51 6.06 -12.26 7.55
C SER A 51 6.90 -11.13 6.96
N GLU A 52 8.22 -11.21 7.12
CA GLU A 52 9.16 -10.34 6.42
C GLU A 52 9.02 -10.43 4.90
N GLN A 53 8.78 -11.64 4.37
CA GLN A 53 8.58 -11.85 2.94
C GLN A 53 7.35 -11.09 2.41
N ASP A 54 6.25 -11.08 3.17
CA ASP A 54 5.04 -10.35 2.80
C ASP A 54 5.26 -8.84 2.87
N ALA A 55 5.99 -8.36 3.88
CA ALA A 55 6.34 -6.95 4.01
C ALA A 55 7.22 -6.46 2.85
N LEU A 56 8.22 -7.25 2.47
CA LEU A 56 9.09 -6.95 1.32
C LEU A 56 8.30 -6.97 0.00
N ARG A 57 7.35 -7.90 -0.17
CA ARG A 57 6.47 -7.91 -1.35
C ARG A 57 5.59 -6.66 -1.43
N ALA A 58 4.96 -6.26 -0.33
CA ALA A 58 4.14 -5.05 -0.29
C ALA A 58 4.98 -3.81 -0.68
N ALA A 59 6.16 -3.66 -0.08
CA ALA A 59 7.06 -2.55 -0.40
C ALA A 59 7.56 -2.56 -1.86
N ALA A 60 7.75 -3.73 -2.47
CA ALA A 60 8.21 -3.84 -3.85
C ALA A 60 7.16 -3.38 -4.89
N VAL A 61 5.87 -3.40 -4.53
CA VAL A 61 4.76 -2.99 -5.40
C VAL A 61 4.48 -1.48 -5.30
N MET A 62 4.79 -0.86 -4.16
CA MET A 62 4.58 0.56 -3.90
C MET A 62 5.63 1.45 -4.58
N ARG A 63 5.46 1.74 -5.89
CA ARG A 63 6.39 2.56 -6.69
C ARG A 63 5.70 3.54 -7.61
#